data_AF-A0A847IAR4-F1
#
_entry.id   AF-A0A847IAR4-F1
#
_cell.length_a   1.000
_cell.length_b   1.000
_cell.length_c   1.000
_cell.angle_alpha   90.00
_cell.angle_beta   90.00
_cell.angle_gamma   90.00
#
_symmetry.space_group_name_H-M   'P 1'
#
loop_
_entity.id
_entity.type
_entity.pdbx_description
1 polymer ?
#
loop_
_entity_poly.entity_id
_entity_poly.type
_entity_poly.pdbx_seq_one_letter_code
_entity_poly.pdbx_strand_id
1 'polypeptide(L)' 'MTNRYLRYGDRRFIITRETEARLDRALNKVYAHGSSGHEWLSLYPDSEAQCRLLIAAGVPITIETEPAFDSPL' A
#
# COMPACT_ATOMS: atom_id res chain seq x y z
N MET A 1 8.64 10.98 -18.12
CA MET A 1 7.69 10.58 -17.05
C MET A 1 8.51 9.95 -15.93
N THR A 2 8.61 10.61 -14.78
CA THR A 2 9.38 10.08 -13.65
C THR A 2 8.54 8.98 -12.99
N ASN A 3 8.94 7.72 -13.18
CA ASN A 3 8.30 6.61 -12.48
C ASN A 3 8.37 6.86 -10.98
N ARG A 4 7.21 6.93 -10.32
CA ARG A 4 7.11 7.09 -8.87
C ARG A 4 7.12 5.70 -8.26
N TYR A 5 7.94 5.50 -7.24
CA TYR A 5 8.08 4.21 -6.58
C TYR A 5 8.00 4.39 -5.07
N LEU A 6 7.33 3.46 -4.41
CA LEU A 6 7.33 3.32 -2.97
C LEU A 6 8.46 2.36 -2.58
N ARG A 7 9.34 2.80 -1.68
CA ARG A 7 10.43 1.96 -1.16
C ARG A 7 10.02 1.40 0.19
N TYR A 8 10.12 0.09 0.34
CA TYR A 8 9.84 -0.60 1.59
C TYR A 8 10.89 -1.69 1.82
N GLY A 9 11.68 -1.52 2.88
CA GLY A 9 12.90 -2.30 3.08
C GLY A 9 13.84 -2.19 1.87
N ASP A 10 14.25 -3.33 1.34
CA ASP A 10 15.08 -3.44 0.14
C ASP A 10 14.28 -3.43 -1.17
N ARG A 11 12.93 -3.48 -1.09
CA ARG A 11 12.05 -3.58 -2.25
C ARG A 11 11.59 -2.21 -2.74
N ARG A 12 11.32 -2.13 -4.05
CA ARG A 12 10.74 -0.97 -4.73
C ARG A 12 9.45 -1.38 -5.43
N PHE A 13 8.37 -0.69 -5.11
CA PHE A 13 7.04 -0.90 -5.68
C PHE A 13 6.76 0.26 -6.64
N ILE A 14 6.58 -0.02 -7.92
CA ILE A 14 6.21 1.01 -8.89
C ILE A 14 4.75 1.39 -8.60
N ILE A 15 4.46 2.68 -8.45
CA ILE A 15 3.10 3.16 -8.20
C ILE A 15 2.67 4.13 -9.29
N THR A 16 1.39 4.05 -9.66
CA THR A 16 0.76 5.00 -10.57
C THR A 16 0.44 6.31 -9.82
N ARG A 17 0.22 7.39 -10.57
CA ARG A 17 -0.28 8.67 -10.00
C ARG A 17 -1.59 8.51 -9.23
N GLU A 18 -2.46 7.61 -9.68
CA GLU A 18 -3.71 7.33 -8.99
C GLU A 18 -3.47 6.63 -7.65
N THR A 19 -2.57 5.64 -7.62
CA THR A 19 -2.20 4.93 -6.38
C THR A 19 -1.58 5.89 -5.37
N GLU A 20 -0.75 6.81 -5.83
CA GLU A 20 -0.19 7.89 -5.00
C GLU A 20 -1.28 8.82 -4.44
N ALA A 21 -2.25 9.23 -5.25
CA ALA A 21 -3.36 10.05 -4.76
C ALA A 21 -4.22 9.31 -3.71
N ARG A 22 -4.40 7.99 -3.89
CA ARG A 22 -5.07 7.14 -2.88
C ARG A 22 -4.24 7.01 -1.61
N LEU A 23 -2.92 6.87 -1.72
CA LEU A 23 -1.99 6.84 -0.59
C LEU A 23 -2.04 8.14 0.22
N ASP A 24 -1.96 9.29 -0.44
CA ASP A 24 -2.04 10.60 0.21
C ASP A 24 -3.35 10.78 0.99
N ARG A 25 -4.47 10.40 0.38
CA ARG A 25 -5.79 10.42 1.07
C ARG A 25 -5.83 9.50 2.28
N ALA A 26 -5.26 8.30 2.16
CA ALA A 26 -5.24 7.32 3.25
C ALA A 26 -4.35 7.80 4.42
N LEU A 27 -3.20 8.40 4.13
CA LEU A 27 -2.33 9.03 5.13
C LEU A 27 -3.05 10.18 5.83
N ASN A 28 -3.64 11.11 5.08
CA ASN A 28 -4.40 12.22 5.63
C ASN A 28 -5.56 11.73 6.50
N LYS A 29 -6.26 10.68 6.05
CA LYS A 29 -7.33 10.06 6.84
C LYS A 29 -6.79 9.52 8.15
N VAL A 30 -5.79 8.64 8.14
CA VAL A 30 -5.28 7.95 9.35
C VAL A 30 -4.65 8.91 10.35
N TYR A 31 -3.91 9.91 9.87
CA TYR A 31 -3.19 10.85 10.73
C TYR A 31 -3.98 12.13 11.06
N ALA A 32 -5.20 12.30 10.53
CA ALA A 32 -6.09 13.38 10.94
C ALA A 32 -6.50 13.24 12.42
N HIS A 33 -6.73 14.39 13.06
CA HIS A 33 -7.18 14.45 14.44
C HIS A 33 -8.57 13.79 14.59
N GLY A 34 -8.70 12.80 15.47
CA GLY A 34 -9.96 12.06 15.69
C GLY A 34 -10.24 10.90 14.72
N SER A 35 -9.21 10.40 14.02
CA SER A 35 -9.34 9.37 12.98
C SER A 35 -9.53 7.92 13.48
N SER A 36 -10.04 7.05 12.60
CA SER A 36 -10.31 5.61 12.72
C SER A 36 -9.10 4.71 13.02
N GLY A 37 -7.91 5.27 13.26
CA GLY A 37 -6.72 4.56 13.74
C GLY A 37 -5.94 3.75 12.69
N HIS A 38 -6.59 3.27 11.62
CA HIS A 38 -5.92 2.55 10.52
C HIS A 38 -6.71 2.56 9.20
N GLU A 39 -6.02 2.26 8.09
CA GLU A 39 -6.54 2.12 6.72
C GLU A 39 -5.73 1.10 5.92
N TRP A 40 -6.40 0.34 5.06
CA TRP A 40 -5.77 -0.59 4.12
C TRP A 40 -5.79 -0.02 2.69
N LEU A 41 -4.65 -0.07 2.00
CA LEU A 41 -4.52 0.40 0.63
C LEU A 41 -3.95 -0.69 -0.30
N SER A 42 -4.75 -1.13 -1.27
CA SER A 42 -4.28 -2.02 -2.34
C SER A 42 -3.42 -1.25 -3.36
N LEU A 43 -2.16 -1.67 -3.51
CA LEU A 43 -1.20 -1.09 -4.46
C LEU A 43 -1.51 -1.49 -5.90
N TYR A 44 -1.90 -2.75 -6.11
CA TYR A 44 -2.20 -3.32 -7.42
C TYR A 44 -3.57 -4.00 -7.35
N PRO A 45 -4.68 -3.24 -7.41
CA PRO A 45 -6.02 -3.79 -7.26
C PRO A 45 -6.37 -4.81 -8.37
N ASP A 46 -5.77 -4.67 -9.55
CA ASP A 46 -5.99 -5.55 -10.70
C ASP A 46 -4.97 -6.70 -10.81
N SER A 47 -4.06 -6.84 -9.85
CA SER A 47 -3.05 -7.90 -9.87
C SER A 47 -3.53 -9.15 -9.15
N GLU A 48 -3.24 -10.32 -9.72
CA GLU A 48 -3.49 -11.63 -9.10
C GLU A 48 -2.74 -11.80 -7.77
N ALA A 49 -1.59 -11.15 -7.62
CA ALA A 49 -0.87 -11.08 -6.35
C ALA A 49 -1.29 -9.82 -5.59
N GLN A 50 -2.15 -9.98 -4.59
CA GLN A 50 -2.60 -8.84 -3.79
C GLN A 50 -1.43 -8.25 -3.01
N CYS A 51 -1.08 -7.00 -3.32
CA CYS A 51 -0.18 -6.16 -2.53
C CYS A 51 -1.00 -5.10 -1.80
N ARG A 52 -1.03 -5.15 -0.48
CA ARG A 52 -1.76 -4.22 0.38
C ARG A 52 -0.82 -3.54 1.36
N LEU A 53 -1.08 -2.26 1.61
CA LEU A 53 -0.39 -1.43 2.60
C LEU A 53 -1.29 -1.25 3.81
N LEU A 54 -0.79 -1.56 5.00
CA LEU A 54 -1.38 -1.12 6.25
C LEU A 54 -0.84 0.25 6.62
N ILE A 55 -1.73 1.21 6.79
CA ILE A 55 -1.42 2.55 7.31
C ILE A 55 -2.12 2.66 8.66
N ALA A 56 -1.37 2.75 9.75
CA ALA A 56 -1.93 2.84 11.09
C ALA A 56 -1.14 3.81 11.96
N ALA A 57 -1.83 4.53 12.85
CA ALA A 57 -1.17 5.45 13.76
C ALA A 57 -0.31 4.67 14.78
N GLY A 58 0.96 5.08 14.93
CA GLY A 58 1.88 4.45 15.89
C GLY A 58 2.49 3.12 15.44
N VAL A 59 2.22 2.65 14.21
CA VAL A 59 2.79 1.42 13.65
C VAL A 59 3.56 1.77 12.37
N PRO A 60 4.76 1.20 12.13
CA PRO A 60 5.42 1.35 10.83
C PRO A 60 4.52 0.80 9.71
N ILE A 61 4.44 1.53 8.59
CA ILE A 61 3.70 1.09 7.40
C ILE A 61 4.18 -0.31 7.02
N THR A 62 3.26 -1.26 6.85
CA THR A 62 3.59 -2.66 6.55
C THR A 62 3.00 -3.05 5.21
N ILE A 63 3.75 -3.79 4.40
CA ILE A 63 3.27 -4.33 3.12
C ILE A 63 2.97 -5.81 3.30
N GLU A 64 1.72 -6.17 3.10
CA GLU A 64 1.31 -7.55 2.92
C GLU A 64 1.28 -7.85 1.43
N THR A 65 2.15 -8.75 1.00
CA THR A 65 2.06 -9.40 -0.30
C THR A 65 1.54 -10.80 -0.02
N GLU A 66 0.35 -11.17 -0.49
CA GLU A 66 -0.02 -12.57 -0.47
C GLU A 66 1.07 -13.35 -1.22
N PRO A 67 1.65 -14.42 -0.65
CA PRO A 67 2.43 -15.33 -1.46
C PRO A 67 1.50 -15.78 -2.58
N ALA A 68 1.87 -15.52 -3.84
CA ALA A 68 1.18 -16.14 -4.95
C ALA A 68 1.13 -17.63 -4.60
N PHE A 69 -0.06 -18.15 -4.33
CA PHE A 69 -0.25 -19.59 -4.26
C PHE A 69 0.13 -20.07 -5.65
N ASP A 70 1.37 -20.53 -5.80
CA ASP A 70 1.76 -21.43 -6.86
C ASP A 70 0.82 -22.62 -6.68
N SER A 71 -0.35 -22.56 -7.34
CA SER A 71 -1.26 -23.68 -7.40
C SER A 71 -0.56 -24.67 -8.30
N PRO A 72 -0.05 -25.79 -7.77
CA PRO A 72 0.53 -26.80 -8.63
C PRO A 72 -0.66 -27.50 -9.28
N LEU A 73 -0.94 -27.15 -10.54
CA LEU A 73 -1.73 -27.97 -11.45
C LEU A 73 -0.80 -28.80 -12.33
#